data_AF-A0A9P0KLA3-F1
#
_entry.id   AF-A0A9P0KLA3-F1
#
_cell.length_a   1.000
_cell.length_b   1.000
_cell.length_c   1.000
_cell.angle_alpha   90.00
_cell.angle_beta   90.00
_cell.angle_gamma   90.00
#
_symmetry.space_group_name_H-M   'P 1'
#
loop_
_entity.id
_entity.type
_entity.pdbx_description
1 polymer ?
#
loop_
_entity_poly.entity_id
_entity_poly.type
_entity_poly.pdbx_seq_one_letter_code
_entity_poly.pdbx_strand_id
1 'polypeptide(L)'
;MPPDRVFGLIERVIKKNTTICEPEEYYKIIEEYSVLKVLGKDWHAYDWKAAVQNIIKPPGTWHFQFNPTKRFLITRDHSQKIALIQEEANYRINLGMARSVCKKSKRILSIAPKKLVSGRTVNNDKKQSINRLLTNHYGPDWKSLQNLIFYKDAMENNIIQTGSSTMTEEFICDQTPVDDTRFV
;
A
#
# COMPACT_ATOMS: atom_id res chain seq x y z
N MET A 1 4.27 5.00 22.74
CA MET A 1 5.10 6.09 22.17
C MET A 1 4.48 6.53 20.85
N PRO A 2 4.41 7.83 20.51
CA PRO A 2 3.89 8.27 19.22
C PRO A 2 4.73 7.68 18.07
N PRO A 3 4.11 7.28 16.94
CA PRO A 3 4.84 6.68 15.81
C PRO A 3 6.04 7.51 15.34
N ASP A 4 5.87 8.83 15.20
CA ASP A 4 6.94 9.72 14.72
C ASP A 4 8.16 9.71 15.64
N ARG A 5 7.94 9.59 16.96
CA ARG A 5 9.02 9.50 17.95
C ARG A 5 9.74 8.16 17.87
N VAL A 6 9.03 7.07 17.57
CA VAL A 6 9.63 5.74 17.32
C VAL A 6 10.53 5.81 16.09
N PHE A 7 10.05 6.39 14.98
CA PHE A 7 10.84 6.54 13.77
C PHE A 7 12.09 7.39 13.98
N GLY A 8 11.98 8.52 14.69
CA GLY A 8 13.12 9.37 14.99
C GLY A 8 14.21 8.67 15.85
N LEU A 9 13.81 7.79 16.77
CA LEU A 9 14.76 7.00 17.57
C LEU A 9 15.46 5.94 16.72
N ILE A 10 14.70 5.17 15.92
CA ILE A 10 15.24 4.16 15.01
C ILE A 10 16.21 4.80 14.02
N GLU A 11 15.85 5.93 13.41
CA GLU A 11 16.71 6.65 12.47
C GLU A 11 18.01 7.13 13.14
N ARG A 12 17.94 7.63 14.38
CA ARG A 12 19.11 8.04 15.15
C ARG A 12 20.06 6.88 15.43
N VAL A 13 19.53 5.68 15.69
CA VAL A 13 20.34 4.46 15.90
C VAL A 13 20.97 4.02 14.58
N ILE A 14 20.20 3.96 13.50
CA ILE A 14 20.70 3.60 12.16
C ILE A 14 21.83 4.54 11.72
N LYS A 15 21.70 5.85 11.95
CA LYS A 15 22.76 6.83 11.61
C LYS A 15 24.05 6.66 12.41
N LYS A 16 23.98 6.11 13.62
CA LYS A 16 25.17 5.83 14.45
C LYS A 16 25.88 4.55 14.01
N ASN A 17 25.12 3.57 13.52
CA ASN A 17 25.67 2.32 13.03
C ASN A 17 26.22 2.55 11.61
N THR A 18 27.55 2.66 11.49
CA THR A 18 28.24 2.98 10.23
C THR A 18 28.16 1.86 9.20
N THR A 19 28.01 0.61 9.64
CA THR A 19 27.92 -0.56 8.77
C THR A 19 26.79 -1.46 9.25
N ILE A 20 25.85 -1.76 8.36
CA ILE A 20 24.79 -2.74 8.56
C ILE A 20 24.92 -3.75 7.42
N CYS A 21 25.33 -4.97 7.76
CA CYS A 21 25.69 -6.00 6.77
C CYS A 21 24.58 -7.04 6.62
N GLU A 22 23.81 -7.30 7.69
CA GLU A 22 22.79 -8.34 7.72
C GLU A 22 21.39 -7.74 7.94
N PRO A 23 20.35 -8.22 7.22
CA PRO A 23 18.98 -7.76 7.42
C PRO A 23 18.48 -7.95 8.87
N GLU A 24 19.02 -8.95 9.58
CA GLU A 24 18.67 -9.24 10.97
C GLU A 24 19.05 -8.11 11.92
N GLU A 25 20.09 -7.33 11.61
CA GLU A 25 20.50 -6.18 12.42
C GLU A 25 19.41 -5.10 12.41
N TYR A 26 18.72 -4.90 11.28
CA TYR A 26 17.55 -4.01 11.22
C TYR A 26 16.39 -4.52 12.07
N TYR A 27 16.16 -5.84 12.10
CA TYR A 27 15.09 -6.41 12.91
C TYR A 27 15.33 -6.16 14.40
N LYS A 28 16.56 -6.38 14.87
CA LYS A 28 16.95 -6.12 16.27
C LYS A 28 16.75 -4.66 16.67
N ILE A 29 17.16 -3.71 15.80
CA ILE A 29 16.99 -2.27 16.05
C ILE A 29 15.50 -1.90 16.13
N ILE A 30 14.67 -2.43 15.24
CA ILE A 30 13.23 -2.09 15.20
C ILE A 30 12.48 -2.73 16.37
N GLU A 31 12.86 -3.94 16.77
CA GLU A 31 12.26 -4.70 17.87
C GLU A 31 12.49 -4.02 19.23
N GLU A 32 13.62 -3.33 19.42
CA GLU A 32 13.91 -2.57 20.65
C GLU A 32 12.87 -1.47 20.93
N TYR A 33 12.31 -0.85 19.89
CA TYR A 33 11.40 0.29 20.02
C TYR A 33 9.95 -0.03 19.63
N SER A 34 9.67 -1.20 19.02
CA SER A 34 8.36 -1.53 18.48
C SER A 34 8.14 -3.03 18.27
N VAL A 35 6.88 -3.45 18.12
CA VAL A 35 6.54 -4.83 17.73
C VAL A 35 6.81 -5.01 16.24
N LEU A 36 7.83 -5.78 15.90
CA LEU A 36 8.17 -6.10 14.52
C LEU A 36 7.18 -7.13 13.94
N LYS A 37 6.66 -6.84 12.74
CA LYS A 37 5.89 -7.80 11.93
C LYS A 37 6.45 -7.85 10.52
N VAL A 38 7.07 -8.97 10.17
CA VAL A 38 7.76 -9.15 8.90
C VAL A 38 6.76 -9.52 7.81
N LEU A 39 6.75 -8.73 6.73
CA LEU A 39 5.95 -9.00 5.55
C LEU A 39 6.36 -10.34 4.93
N GLY A 40 5.39 -11.21 4.66
CA GLY A 40 5.61 -12.53 4.07
C GLY A 40 5.79 -13.65 5.09
N LYS A 41 6.18 -13.34 6.34
CA LYS A 41 6.23 -14.28 7.46
C LYS A 41 5.01 -14.14 8.35
N ASP A 42 4.86 -12.99 9.01
CA ASP A 42 3.81 -12.76 10.03
C ASP A 42 2.50 -12.29 9.42
N TRP A 43 2.59 -11.59 8.29
CA TRP A 43 1.41 -11.07 7.58
C TRP A 43 1.61 -11.06 6.08
N HIS A 44 0.51 -10.98 5.34
CA HIS A 44 0.50 -10.97 3.88
C HIS A 44 -0.21 -9.73 3.36
N ALA A 45 0.34 -9.16 2.30
CA ALA A 45 -0.30 -8.10 1.55
C ALA A 45 -1.30 -8.71 0.54
N TYR A 46 -2.44 -8.06 0.36
CA TYR A 46 -3.48 -8.48 -0.57
C TYR A 46 -3.85 -7.32 -1.49
N ASP A 47 -4.13 -7.60 -2.76
CA ASP A 47 -4.54 -6.61 -3.75
C ASP A 47 -6.02 -6.26 -3.60
N TRP A 48 -6.29 -5.34 -2.68
CA TRP A 48 -7.62 -4.79 -2.48
C TRP A 48 -8.06 -3.88 -3.62
N LYS A 49 -7.12 -3.22 -4.31
CA LYS A 49 -7.45 -2.26 -5.37
C LYS A 49 -8.11 -2.97 -6.54
N ALA A 50 -7.47 -4.02 -7.06
CA ALA A 50 -8.05 -4.81 -8.15
C ALA A 50 -9.34 -5.53 -7.70
N ALA A 51 -9.36 -6.05 -6.46
CA ALA A 51 -10.53 -6.73 -5.92
C ALA A 51 -11.75 -5.81 -5.82
N VAL A 52 -11.56 -4.58 -5.36
CA VAL A 52 -12.61 -3.56 -5.28
C VAL A 52 -13.05 -3.11 -6.66
N GLN A 53 -12.13 -2.85 -7.59
CA GLN A 53 -12.46 -2.47 -8.97
C GLN A 53 -13.30 -3.53 -9.69
N ASN A 54 -13.15 -4.81 -9.34
CA ASN A 54 -13.95 -5.90 -9.91
C ASN A 54 -15.39 -5.95 -9.39
N ILE A 55 -15.67 -5.33 -8.25
CA ILE A 55 -16.95 -5.47 -7.54
C ILE A 55 -17.70 -4.15 -7.44
N ILE A 56 -17.01 -3.05 -7.17
CA ILE A 56 -17.58 -1.71 -7.04
C ILE A 56 -17.44 -0.98 -8.38
N LYS A 57 -18.48 -0.24 -8.76
CA LYS A 57 -18.45 0.66 -9.92
C LYS A 57 -17.42 1.78 -9.70
N PRO A 58 -16.73 2.28 -10.73
CA PRO A 58 -15.88 3.45 -10.55
C PRO A 58 -16.73 4.68 -10.14
N PRO A 59 -16.21 5.59 -9.29
CA PRO A 59 -16.95 6.72 -8.74
C PRO A 59 -17.68 7.57 -9.79
N GLY A 60 -17.09 7.79 -10.98
CA GLY A 60 -17.71 8.56 -12.06
C GLY A 60 -18.97 7.92 -12.69
N THR A 61 -19.24 6.64 -12.42
CA THR A 61 -20.43 5.91 -12.91
C THR A 61 -21.46 5.67 -11.82
N TRP A 62 -21.26 6.27 -10.65
CA TRP A 62 -22.25 6.21 -9.59
C TRP A 62 -23.48 7.03 -10.00
N HIS A 63 -24.59 6.78 -9.31
CA HIS A 63 -25.83 7.51 -9.57
C HIS A 63 -25.79 8.96 -9.06
N PHE A 64 -24.67 9.36 -8.45
CA PHE A 64 -24.42 10.69 -7.92
C PHE A 64 -22.96 11.09 -8.07
N GLN A 65 -22.70 12.39 -7.88
CA GLN A 65 -21.37 12.98 -7.85
C GLN A 65 -20.96 13.30 -6.42
N PHE A 66 -19.69 13.11 -6.07
CA PHE A 66 -19.19 13.33 -4.71
C PHE A 66 -19.17 14.82 -4.33
N ASN A 67 -18.66 15.69 -5.19
CA ASN A 67 -18.50 17.13 -4.90
C ASN A 67 -19.79 17.84 -4.44
N PRO A 68 -20.96 17.69 -5.09
CA PRO A 68 -22.18 18.34 -4.63
C PRO A 68 -22.85 17.65 -3.43
N THR A 69 -22.37 16.48 -3.01
CA THR A 69 -22.99 15.70 -1.94
C THR A 69 -22.51 16.18 -0.58
N LYS A 70 -23.45 16.58 0.29
CA LYS A 70 -23.15 17.02 1.66
C LYS A 70 -23.25 15.89 2.67
N ARG A 71 -24.06 14.87 2.38
CA ARG A 71 -24.29 13.74 3.28
C ARG A 71 -24.50 12.45 2.50
N PHE A 72 -23.92 11.37 3.01
CA PHE A 72 -24.15 10.01 2.52
C PHE A 72 -24.97 9.24 3.55
N LEU A 73 -26.03 8.57 3.11
CA LEU A 73 -26.77 7.62 3.91
C LEU A 73 -26.45 6.22 3.39
N ILE A 74 -25.91 5.38 4.27
CA ILE A 74 -25.63 3.99 3.97
C ILE A 74 -26.71 3.17 4.66
N THR A 75 -27.59 2.57 3.87
CA THR A 75 -28.67 1.72 4.37
C THR A 75 -28.40 0.26 3.97
N ARG A 76 -28.73 -0.66 4.86
CA ARG A 76 -28.64 -2.09 4.59
C ARG A 76 -30.03 -2.60 4.23
N ASP A 77 -30.18 -3.11 3.02
CA ASP A 77 -31.37 -3.88 2.69
C ASP A 77 -31.26 -5.26 3.36
N HIS A 78 -32.15 -5.52 4.32
CA HIS A 78 -32.21 -6.78 5.07
C HIS A 78 -32.63 -7.97 4.20
N SER A 79 -33.47 -7.75 3.17
CA SER A 79 -33.96 -8.80 2.27
C SER A 79 -32.84 -9.32 1.39
N GLN A 80 -32.17 -8.43 0.66
CA GLN A 80 -31.13 -8.83 -0.29
C GLN A 80 -29.74 -8.89 0.33
N LYS A 81 -29.58 -8.43 1.59
CA LYS A 81 -28.29 -8.26 2.29
C LYS A 81 -27.30 -7.41 1.48
N ILE A 82 -27.79 -6.35 0.84
CA ILE A 82 -27.02 -5.43 0.01
C ILE A 82 -26.92 -4.08 0.72
N ALA A 83 -25.74 -3.45 0.66
CA ALA A 83 -25.57 -2.06 1.07
C ALA A 83 -26.01 -1.13 -0.05
N LEU A 84 -26.95 -0.23 0.26
CA LEU A 84 -27.41 0.84 -0.61
C LEU A 84 -26.80 2.15 -0.12
N ILE A 85 -26.42 3.00 -1.06
CA ILE A 85 -25.87 4.31 -0.78
C ILE A 85 -26.83 5.33 -1.38
N GLN A 86 -27.11 6.38 -0.61
CA GLN A 86 -27.95 7.50 -0.98
C GLN A 86 -27.16 8.79 -0.72
N GLU A 87 -27.10 9.64 -1.72
CA GLU A 87 -26.58 11.00 -1.62
C GLU A 87 -27.65 11.99 -1.17
N GLU A 88 -27.23 13.03 -0.46
CA GLU A 88 -28.06 14.20 -0.22
C GLU A 88 -27.25 15.49 -0.44
N ALA A 89 -27.78 16.37 -1.28
CA ALA A 89 -27.22 17.72 -1.50
C ALA A 89 -27.47 18.66 -0.30
N ASN A 90 -28.33 18.28 0.64
CA ASN A 90 -28.71 19.05 1.81
C ASN A 90 -28.57 18.22 3.09
N TYR A 91 -28.20 18.85 4.20
CA TYR A 91 -28.03 18.15 5.48
C TYR A 91 -29.35 17.71 6.12
N ARG A 92 -30.47 18.38 5.80
CA ARG A 92 -31.74 18.24 6.53
C ARG A 92 -32.86 17.59 5.72
N ILE A 93 -32.63 17.31 4.45
CA ILE A 93 -33.65 16.82 3.52
C ILE A 93 -33.20 15.46 3.00
N ASN A 94 -34.16 14.53 2.88
CA ASN A 94 -33.95 13.18 2.33
C ASN A 94 -34.71 13.06 1.00
N LEU A 95 -34.12 13.50 -0.11
CA LEU A 95 -34.73 13.40 -1.44
C LEU A 95 -34.01 12.41 -2.36
N GLY A 96 -32.81 11.97 -1.98
CA GLY A 96 -32.00 11.05 -2.75
C GLY A 96 -32.62 9.66 -2.88
N MET A 97 -32.17 8.90 -3.86
CA MET A 97 -32.58 7.50 -4.06
C MET A 97 -31.45 6.56 -3.65
N ALA A 98 -31.71 5.68 -2.68
CA ALA A 98 -30.75 4.65 -2.29
C ALA A 98 -30.53 3.62 -3.40
N ARG A 99 -29.30 3.50 -3.92
CA ARG A 99 -28.94 2.50 -4.93
C ARG A 99 -27.63 1.80 -4.60
N SER A 100 -27.46 0.60 -5.17
CA SER A 100 -26.21 -0.16 -5.02
C SER A 100 -25.11 0.39 -5.93
N VAL A 101 -23.93 0.56 -5.34
CA VAL A 101 -22.69 0.93 -6.04
C VAL A 101 -21.91 -0.28 -6.54
N CYS A 102 -22.38 -1.51 -6.25
CA CYS A 102 -21.79 -2.73 -6.80
C CYS A 102 -22.15 -2.88 -8.29
N LYS A 103 -21.27 -3.54 -9.04
CA LYS A 103 -21.54 -4.02 -10.39
C LYS A 103 -22.68 -5.04 -10.38
N LYS A 104 -23.33 -5.23 -11.53
CA LYS A 104 -24.47 -6.15 -11.68
C LYS A 104 -24.09 -7.56 -11.18
N SER A 105 -24.95 -8.15 -10.36
CA SER A 105 -24.77 -9.48 -9.77
C SER A 105 -23.51 -9.67 -8.89
N LYS A 106 -22.90 -8.58 -8.39
CA LYS A 106 -21.79 -8.62 -7.44
C LYS A 106 -22.20 -8.07 -6.09
N ARG A 107 -21.56 -8.56 -5.02
CA ARG A 107 -21.82 -8.16 -3.63
C ARG A 107 -20.52 -7.77 -2.94
N ILE A 108 -20.57 -6.84 -2.00
CA ILE A 108 -19.39 -6.43 -1.21
C ILE A 108 -18.79 -7.64 -0.47
N LEU A 109 -19.64 -8.53 0.05
CA LEU A 109 -19.21 -9.77 0.71
C LEU A 109 -18.47 -10.75 -0.21
N SER A 110 -18.53 -10.56 -1.53
CA SER A 110 -17.79 -11.39 -2.50
C SER A 110 -16.38 -10.88 -2.80
N ILE A 111 -15.94 -9.81 -2.13
CA ILE A 111 -14.56 -9.31 -2.28
C ILE A 111 -13.61 -10.34 -1.68
N ALA A 112 -12.87 -11.01 -2.55
CA ALA A 112 -11.79 -11.92 -2.21
C ALA A 112 -10.51 -11.41 -2.88
N PRO A 113 -9.67 -10.62 -2.16
CA PRO A 113 -8.48 -10.05 -2.75
C PRO A 113 -7.40 -11.12 -2.94
N LYS A 114 -6.65 -11.01 -4.03
CA LYS A 114 -5.54 -11.93 -4.31
C LYS A 114 -4.34 -11.58 -3.44
N LYS A 115 -3.66 -12.59 -2.91
CA LYS A 115 -2.40 -12.39 -2.17
C LYS A 115 -1.36 -11.82 -3.13
N LEU A 116 -0.74 -10.71 -2.74
CA LEU A 116 0.37 -10.13 -3.48
C LEU A 116 1.62 -10.97 -3.24
N VAL A 117 2.32 -11.27 -4.33
CA VAL A 117 3.62 -11.94 -4.24
C VAL A 117 4.64 -10.94 -3.71
N SER A 118 5.32 -11.30 -2.63
CA SER A 118 6.39 -10.47 -2.07
C SER A 118 7.63 -10.57 -2.97
N GLY A 119 8.17 -9.42 -3.35
CA GLY A 119 9.41 -9.34 -4.12
C GLY A 119 9.31 -8.36 -5.28
N ARG A 120 10.44 -7.72 -5.58
CA ARG A 120 10.65 -7.01 -6.85
C ARG A 120 11.86 -7.62 -7.51
N THR A 121 11.81 -7.76 -8.83
CA THR A 121 12.99 -8.13 -9.58
C THR A 121 14.02 -7.01 -9.48
N VAL A 122 15.21 -7.35 -8.99
CA VAL A 122 16.33 -6.43 -8.96
C VAL A 122 16.84 -6.26 -10.39
N ASN A 123 17.04 -5.02 -10.84
CA ASN A 123 17.62 -4.75 -12.14
C ASN A 123 19.01 -5.41 -12.27
N ASN A 124 19.36 -5.85 -13.48
CA ASN A 124 20.61 -6.53 -13.75
C ASN A 124 21.84 -5.69 -13.36
N ASP A 125 21.80 -4.37 -13.57
CA ASP A 125 22.89 -3.46 -13.18
C ASP A 125 23.11 -3.45 -11.66
N LYS A 126 22.01 -3.44 -10.90
CA LYS A 126 22.05 -3.52 -9.43
C LYS A 126 22.57 -4.88 -8.98
N LYS A 127 22.17 -5.96 -9.65
CA LYS A 127 22.70 -7.32 -9.40
C LYS A 127 24.22 -7.34 -9.58
N GLN A 128 24.73 -6.77 -10.68
CA GLN A 128 26.18 -6.69 -10.92
C GLN A 128 26.90 -5.86 -9.85
N SER A 129 26.33 -4.70 -9.48
CA SER A 129 26.88 -3.84 -8.44
C SER A 129 26.96 -4.53 -7.07
N ILE A 130 25.87 -5.20 -6.66
CA ILE A 130 25.83 -5.99 -5.42
C ILE A 130 26.85 -7.12 -5.47
N ASN A 131 26.97 -7.84 -6.59
CA ASN A 131 27.96 -8.91 -6.74
C ASN A 131 29.40 -8.38 -6.61
N ARG A 132 29.72 -7.21 -7.19
CA ARG A 132 31.02 -6.55 -7.03
C ARG A 132 31.27 -6.17 -5.57
N LEU A 133 30.28 -5.58 -4.90
CA LEU A 133 30.37 -5.18 -3.50
C LEU A 133 30.66 -6.37 -2.58
N LEU A 134 29.89 -7.45 -2.74
CA LEU A 134 30.04 -8.66 -1.91
C LEU A 134 31.35 -9.39 -2.21
N THR A 135 31.79 -9.42 -3.46
CA THR A 135 33.10 -9.98 -3.85
C THR A 135 34.25 -9.19 -3.22
N ASN A 136 34.16 -7.86 -3.18
CA ASN A 136 35.19 -7.02 -2.58
C ASN A 136 35.27 -7.15 -1.06
N HIS A 137 34.13 -7.34 -0.38
CA HIS A 137 34.08 -7.40 1.08
C HIS A 137 34.31 -8.81 1.65
N TYR A 138 33.78 -9.84 1.00
CA TYR A 138 33.79 -11.23 1.51
C TYR A 138 34.62 -12.19 0.64
N GLY A 139 35.17 -11.72 -0.47
CA GLY A 139 35.95 -12.54 -1.41
C GLY A 139 35.12 -13.20 -2.52
N PRO A 140 35.76 -13.90 -3.46
CA PRO A 140 35.10 -14.48 -4.64
C PRO A 140 34.08 -15.57 -4.28
N ASP A 141 34.27 -16.26 -3.15
CA ASP A 141 33.43 -17.38 -2.71
C ASP A 141 32.28 -16.96 -1.78
N TRP A 142 31.93 -15.68 -1.75
CA TRP A 142 30.88 -15.13 -0.87
C TRP A 142 29.53 -15.87 -0.99
N LYS A 143 29.24 -16.47 -2.15
CA LYS A 143 28.01 -17.25 -2.38
C LYS A 143 27.90 -18.53 -1.54
N SER A 144 29.02 -19.02 -1.01
CA SER A 144 29.05 -20.20 -0.13
C SER A 144 28.67 -19.86 1.31
N LEU A 145 28.69 -18.58 1.68
CA LEU A 145 28.47 -18.14 3.05
C LEU A 145 26.98 -18.13 3.40
N GLN A 146 26.62 -18.82 4.49
CA GLN A 146 25.23 -18.91 4.94
C GLN A 146 24.65 -17.58 5.42
N ASN A 147 25.47 -16.67 5.94
CA ASN A 147 24.98 -15.37 6.39
C ASN A 147 24.56 -14.45 5.22
N LEU A 148 24.93 -14.77 3.98
CA LEU A 148 24.56 -14.02 2.77
C LEU A 148 23.42 -14.66 1.97
N ILE A 149 22.69 -15.62 2.55
CA ILE A 149 21.54 -16.29 1.89
C ILE A 149 20.52 -15.26 1.38
N PHE A 150 20.26 -14.19 2.13
CA PHE A 150 19.35 -13.12 1.70
C PHE A 150 19.75 -12.52 0.34
N TYR A 151 21.04 -12.25 0.15
CA TYR A 151 21.54 -11.68 -1.10
C TYR A 151 21.48 -12.70 -2.23
N LYS A 152 21.78 -13.97 -1.95
CA LYS A 152 21.62 -15.06 -2.92
C LYS A 152 20.17 -15.14 -3.42
N ASP A 153 19.21 -15.20 -2.50
CA ASP A 153 17.79 -15.22 -2.82
C ASP A 153 17.39 -13.97 -3.63
N ALA A 154 17.86 -12.79 -3.24
CA ALA A 154 17.59 -11.55 -3.97
C ALA A 154 18.19 -11.54 -5.40
N MET A 155 19.31 -12.24 -5.64
CA MET A 155 19.91 -12.39 -6.95
C MET A 155 19.18 -13.43 -7.81
N GLU A 156 18.76 -14.55 -7.22
CA GLU A 156 18.17 -15.72 -7.89
C GLU A 156 16.67 -15.57 -8.16
N ASN A 157 15.94 -14.81 -7.33
CA ASN A 157 14.49 -14.59 -7.48
C ASN A 157 14.14 -13.84 -8.78
N ASN A 158 13.87 -14.60 -9.85
CA ASN A 158 13.18 -14.16 -11.05
C ASN A 158 11.67 -14.25 -10.84
N ILE A 159 11.08 -13.30 -10.09
CA ILE A 159 9.61 -13.22 -10.00
C ILE A 159 9.09 -12.37 -11.17
N ILE A 160 8.63 -13.04 -12.21
CA ILE A 160 7.84 -12.52 -13.36
C ILE A 160 6.35 -12.66 -12.92
N GLN A 161 5.42 -11.69 -12.97
CA GLN A 161 5.17 -10.62 -13.94
C GLN A 161 4.24 -9.49 -13.37
N THR A 162 4.46 -8.28 -13.90
CA THR A 162 3.52 -7.19 -14.28
C THR A 162 2.30 -6.81 -13.44
N GLY A 163 2.34 -5.57 -12.93
CA GLY A 163 1.38 -4.56 -13.38
C GLY A 163 2.13 -3.57 -14.28
N SER A 164 1.83 -3.54 -15.58
CA SER A 164 2.20 -2.41 -16.43
C SER A 164 1.48 -1.19 -15.88
N SER A 165 2.19 -0.33 -15.16
CA SER A 165 1.81 1.07 -15.04
C SER A 165 2.66 1.82 -16.05
N THR A 166 2.16 1.91 -17.28
CA THR A 166 2.44 3.08 -18.12
C THR A 166 2.19 4.29 -17.24
N MET A 167 3.25 5.02 -16.89
CA MET A 167 3.10 6.33 -16.27
C MET A 167 2.53 7.26 -17.34
N THR A 168 1.25 7.57 -17.22
CA THR A 168 0.67 8.76 -17.82
C THR A 168 -0.18 9.44 -16.75
N GLU A 169 0.13 10.72 -16.57
CA GLU A 169 -0.54 11.74 -15.74
C GLU A 169 -0.19 11.74 -14.24
N GLU A 170 0.81 12.57 -13.94
CA GLU A 170 0.92 13.30 -12.68
C GLU A 170 -0.42 14.00 -12.38
N PHE A 171 -1.21 13.45 -11.46
CA PHE A 171 -2.15 14.27 -10.70
C PHE A 171 -1.37 14.89 -9.56
N ILE A 172 -0.77 16.05 -9.85
CA ILE A 172 -0.33 16.99 -8.83
C ILE A 172 -1.57 17.36 -8.01
N CYS A 173 -1.55 17.05 -6.73
CA CYS A 173 -2.52 17.57 -5.78
C CYS A 173 -2.14 19.03 -5.52
N ASP A 174 -2.61 19.93 -6.37
CA ASP A 174 -2.50 21.37 -6.14
C ASP A 174 -3.18 21.69 -4.81
N GLN A 175 -2.38 22.09 -3.83
CA GLN A 175 -2.89 22.77 -2.65
C GLN A 175 -3.39 24.13 -3.13
N THR A 176 -4.70 24.31 -3.23
CA THR A 176 -5.27 25.64 -3.42
C THR A 176 -4.85 26.52 -2.24
N PRO A 177 -4.28 27.72 -2.47
CA PRO A 177 -4.00 28.65 -1.39
C PRO A 177 -5.30 29.01 -0.68
N VAL A 178 -5.26 28.94 0.65
CA VAL A 178 -6.35 29.36 1.53
C VAL A 178 -6.53 30.86 1.34
N ASP A 179 -7.60 31.26 0.65
CA ASP A 179 -8.02 32.65 0.55
C ASP A 179 -8.47 33.13 1.93
N ASP A 180 -7.59 33.87 2.58
CA ASP A 180 -7.77 34.54 3.85
C ASP A 180 -8.66 35.79 3.63
N THR A 181 -9.93 35.57 3.29
CA THR A 181 -10.93 36.63 3.24
C THR A 181 -11.38 36.94 4.68
N ARG A 182 -10.64 37.86 5.29
CA ARG A 182 -11.09 38.61 6.47
C ARG A 182 -12.38 39.34 6.11
N PHE A 183 -13.50 38.88 6.66
CA PHE A 183 -14.70 39.68 6.75
C PHE A 183 -14.42 40.82 7.75
N VAL A 184 -14.45 42.05 7.25
CA VAL A 184 -14.70 43.27 8.03
C VAL A 184 -16.18 43.57 7.91
#